data_AF-A0A183MIE9-F1
#
_entry.id   AF-A0A183MIE9-F1
#
_cell.length_a   1.000
_cell.length_b   1.000
_cell.length_c   1.000
_cell.angle_alpha   90.00
_cell.angle_beta   90.00
_cell.angle_gamma   90.00
#
_symmetry.space_group_name_H-M   'P 1'
#
loop_
_entity.id
_entity.type
_entity.pdbx_description
1 polymer ?
#
loop_
_entity_poly.entity_id
_entity_poly.type
_entity_poly.pdbx_seq_one_letter_code
_entity_poly.pdbx_strand_id
1 'polypeptide(L)'
;MQQHLIFSFYIIVFLYKFILAIELTKDLDYLLKAHNRIRQNARDCNITGQPQAKRLPNLIWDNELALKAAALSKTCNFRFSNVTTKKFKDVGQNIAAYASVEIAMNEWVNEHNHYNFDNNTCTTSCGNYIQIVWHGTTHIGCGVTYCPKTRRFPYGVFVVCNYAPGAKFDRSPYDVVSYAKCPTGQWKWKQFNLNGENCYCYL
;
A
#
# COMPACT_ATOMS: atom_id res chain seq x y z
N MET A 1 14.55 46.80 -2.55
CA MET A 1 14.60 45.80 -1.44
C MET A 1 13.33 44.94 -1.40
N GLN A 2 12.14 45.53 -1.36
CA GLN A 2 10.86 44.81 -1.24
C GLN A 2 10.52 43.86 -2.41
N GLN A 3 10.83 44.24 -3.66
CA GLN A 3 10.58 43.41 -4.84
C GLN A 3 11.47 42.15 -4.90
N HIS A 4 12.72 42.25 -4.44
CA HIS A 4 13.61 41.09 -4.30
C HIS A 4 13.12 40.12 -3.23
N LEU A 5 12.61 40.63 -2.10
CA LEU A 5 12.05 39.79 -1.03
C LEU A 5 10.81 39.02 -1.49
N ILE A 6 9.93 39.67 -2.27
CA ILE A 6 8.75 39.04 -2.87
C ILE A 6 9.15 37.93 -3.85
N PHE A 7 10.10 38.21 -4.74
CA PHE A 7 10.59 37.23 -5.71
C PHE A 7 11.22 36.02 -5.02
N SER A 8 12.06 36.26 -4.00
CA SER A 8 12.65 35.20 -3.18
C SER A 8 11.60 34.36 -2.45
N PHE A 9 10.53 34.96 -1.93
CA PHE A 9 9.43 34.23 -1.30
C PHE A 9 8.73 33.28 -2.29
N TYR A 10 8.42 33.75 -3.50
CA TYR A 10 7.80 32.90 -4.52
C TYR A 10 8.69 31.73 -4.94
N ILE A 11 10.01 31.96 -5.06
CA ILE A 11 10.98 30.89 -5.32
C ILE A 11 10.95 29.85 -4.21
N ILE A 12 10.98 30.27 -2.93
CA ILE A 12 10.96 29.35 -1.79
C ILE A 12 9.67 28.52 -1.78
N VAL A 13 8.51 29.14 -1.99
CA VAL A 13 7.22 28.43 -2.04
C VAL A 13 7.18 27.45 -3.21
N PHE A 14 7.69 27.84 -4.38
CA PHE A 14 7.77 26.96 -5.54
C PHE A 14 8.68 25.75 -5.28
N LEU A 15 9.89 25.97 -4.76
CA LEU A 15 10.84 24.91 -4.43
C LEU A 15 10.25 23.95 -3.39
N TYR A 16 9.59 24.46 -2.36
CA TYR A 16 8.93 23.63 -1.35
C TYR A 16 7.84 22.74 -1.97
N LYS A 17 6.97 23.30 -2.81
CA LYS A 17 5.94 22.52 -3.52
C LYS A 17 6.54 21.48 -4.45
N PHE A 18 7.64 21.81 -5.13
CA PHE A 18 8.35 20.90 -6.01
C PHE A 18 8.97 19.73 -5.23
N ILE A 19 9.60 20.00 -4.09
CA ILE A 19 10.14 18.95 -3.20
C ILE A 19 9.01 18.03 -2.70
N LEU A 20 7.88 18.59 -2.25
CA LEU A 20 6.73 17.78 -1.83
C LEU A 20 6.16 16.91 -2.97
N ALA A 21 6.13 17.44 -4.19
CA ALA A 21 5.70 16.67 -5.35
C ALA A 21 6.66 15.51 -5.64
N ILE A 22 7.97 15.74 -5.54
CA ILE A 22 8.98 14.68 -5.67
C ILE A 22 8.76 13.61 -4.60
N GLU A 23 8.59 13.99 -3.34
CA GLU A 23 8.41 13.02 -2.26
C GLU A 23 7.14 12.19 -2.45
N LEU A 24 6.03 12.84 -2.81
CA LEU A 24 4.79 12.14 -3.15
C LEU A 24 4.99 11.16 -4.31
N THR A 25 5.75 11.53 -5.35
CA THR A 25 6.01 10.60 -6.47
C THR A 25 6.83 9.38 -6.03
N LYS A 26 7.77 9.53 -5.10
CA LYS A 26 8.53 8.42 -4.54
C LYS A 26 7.65 7.48 -3.72
N ASP A 27 6.77 8.03 -2.88
CA ASP A 27 5.81 7.25 -2.08
C ASP A 27 4.88 6.40 -2.95
N LEU A 28 4.34 6.97 -4.02
CA LEU A 28 3.43 6.28 -4.93
C LEU A 28 4.15 5.17 -5.72
N ASP A 29 5.38 5.43 -6.17
CA ASP A 29 6.23 4.44 -6.82
C ASP A 29 6.63 3.31 -5.85
N TYR A 30 6.99 3.66 -4.61
CA TYR A 30 7.26 2.71 -3.54
C TYR A 30 6.07 1.78 -3.33
N LEU A 31 4.85 2.32 -3.21
CA LEU A 31 3.64 1.52 -3.01
C LEU A 31 3.47 0.49 -4.13
N LEU A 32 3.52 0.90 -5.40
CA LEU A 32 3.38 -0.05 -6.52
C LEU A 32 4.46 -1.14 -6.49
N LYS A 33 5.73 -0.74 -6.28
CA LYS A 33 6.86 -1.67 -6.21
C LYS A 33 6.73 -2.64 -5.05
N ALA A 34 6.33 -2.17 -3.87
CA ALA A 34 6.12 -3.00 -2.69
C ALA A 34 5.02 -4.04 -2.91
N HIS A 35 3.87 -3.65 -3.48
CA HIS A 35 2.79 -4.59 -3.83
C HIS A 35 3.27 -5.67 -4.79
N ASN A 36 3.96 -5.27 -5.85
CA ASN A 36 4.48 -6.21 -6.85
C ASN A 36 5.55 -7.14 -6.26
N ARG A 37 6.37 -6.64 -5.33
CA ARG A 37 7.33 -7.46 -4.61
C ARG A 37 6.66 -8.47 -3.67
N ILE A 38 5.61 -8.09 -2.96
CA ILE A 38 4.85 -9.02 -2.11
C ILE A 38 4.23 -10.13 -2.96
N ARG A 39 3.63 -9.76 -4.09
CA ARG A 39 3.06 -10.74 -5.04
C ARG A 39 4.13 -11.66 -5.62
N GLN A 40 5.32 -11.15 -5.86
CA GLN A 40 6.48 -11.98 -6.21
C GLN A 40 6.89 -12.91 -5.08
N ASN A 41 7.03 -12.40 -3.86
CA ASN A 41 7.41 -13.22 -2.71
C ASN A 41 6.42 -14.36 -2.47
N ALA A 42 5.11 -14.14 -2.70
CA ALA A 42 4.11 -15.22 -2.64
C ALA A 42 4.39 -16.32 -3.68
N ARG A 43 4.80 -15.96 -4.90
CA ARG A 43 5.18 -16.91 -5.97
C ARG A 43 6.49 -17.64 -5.68
N ASP A 44 7.42 -16.97 -5.01
CA ASP A 44 8.76 -17.48 -4.72
C ASP A 44 8.81 -18.27 -3.39
N CYS A 45 7.65 -18.55 -2.79
CA CYS A 45 7.51 -19.18 -1.47
C CYS A 45 8.25 -18.45 -0.34
N ASN A 46 8.23 -17.12 -0.39
CA ASN A 46 8.89 -16.22 0.55
C ASN A 46 7.88 -15.48 1.44
N ILE A 47 6.71 -16.04 1.72
CA ILE A 47 5.80 -15.50 2.74
C ILE A 47 5.62 -16.58 3.81
N THR A 48 6.29 -16.41 4.94
CA THR A 48 6.30 -17.39 6.04
C THR A 48 4.87 -17.81 6.43
N GLY A 49 4.66 -19.12 6.55
CA GLY A 49 3.38 -19.67 7.01
C GLY A 49 2.24 -19.63 5.97
N GLN A 50 2.49 -19.10 4.77
CA GLN A 50 1.54 -19.09 3.66
C GLN A 50 1.98 -20.09 2.58
N PRO A 51 1.06 -20.67 1.79
CA PRO A 51 1.42 -21.55 0.69
C PRO A 51 1.97 -20.77 -0.51
N GLN A 52 2.77 -21.44 -1.35
CA GLN A 52 3.33 -20.83 -2.55
C GLN A 52 2.23 -20.56 -3.59
N ALA A 53 2.13 -19.30 -4.05
CA ALA A 53 1.22 -18.92 -5.11
C ALA A 53 1.67 -19.49 -6.46
N LYS A 54 0.77 -20.19 -7.15
CA LYS A 54 1.01 -20.74 -8.50
C LYS A 54 1.16 -19.64 -9.54
N ARG A 55 0.31 -18.62 -9.46
CA ARG A 55 0.31 -17.48 -10.38
C ARG A 55 -0.26 -16.25 -9.68
N LEU A 56 0.49 -15.15 -9.74
CA LEU A 56 0.04 -13.90 -9.12
C LEU A 56 0.68 -12.69 -9.81
N PRO A 57 0.27 -12.28 -11.02
CA PRO A 57 1.00 -11.31 -11.85
C PRO A 57 1.18 -9.94 -11.19
N ASN A 58 2.18 -9.17 -11.60
CA ASN A 58 2.37 -7.80 -11.12
C ASN A 58 1.15 -6.94 -11.46
N LEU A 59 0.75 -6.09 -10.52
CA LEU A 59 -0.26 -5.06 -10.67
C LEU A 59 0.24 -3.94 -11.57
N ILE A 60 -0.71 -3.36 -12.30
CA ILE A 60 -0.49 -2.23 -13.21
C ILE A 60 -1.07 -0.98 -12.57
N TRP A 61 -0.33 0.14 -12.65
CA TRP A 61 -0.83 1.41 -12.15
C TRP A 61 -2.01 1.93 -12.98
N ASP A 62 -3.05 2.41 -12.32
CA ASP A 62 -4.19 3.09 -12.96
C ASP A 62 -4.40 4.48 -12.36
N ASN A 63 -4.39 5.48 -13.25
CA ASN A 63 -4.48 6.88 -12.85
C ASN A 63 -5.86 7.26 -12.31
N GLU A 64 -6.96 6.65 -12.78
CA GLU A 64 -8.29 6.99 -12.27
C GLU A 64 -8.48 6.43 -10.85
N LEU A 65 -8.01 5.21 -10.58
CA LEU A 65 -7.95 4.65 -9.22
C LEU A 65 -7.12 5.53 -8.28
N ALA A 66 -5.94 5.98 -8.74
CA ALA A 66 -5.04 6.83 -7.95
C ALA A 66 -5.65 8.21 -7.66
N LEU A 67 -6.32 8.83 -8.63
CA LEU A 67 -7.03 10.09 -8.43
C LEU A 67 -8.13 9.97 -7.38
N LYS A 68 -8.90 8.87 -7.39
CA LYS A 68 -9.92 8.60 -6.36
C LYS A 68 -9.30 8.34 -4.99
N ALA A 69 -8.18 7.61 -4.94
CA ALA A 69 -7.45 7.37 -3.70
C ALA A 69 -6.90 8.67 -3.10
N ALA A 70 -6.30 9.53 -3.93
CA ALA A 70 -5.78 10.83 -3.52
C ALA A 70 -6.89 11.79 -3.06
N ALA A 71 -8.09 11.70 -3.65
CA ALA A 71 -9.24 12.47 -3.17
C ALA A 71 -9.65 12.04 -1.76
N LEU A 72 -9.64 10.73 -1.47
CA LEU A 72 -9.94 10.23 -0.11
C LEU A 72 -8.82 10.59 0.88
N SER A 73 -7.56 10.38 0.53
CA SER A 73 -6.43 10.64 1.44
C SER A 73 -6.38 12.09 1.89
N LYS A 74 -6.74 13.05 1.01
CA LYS A 74 -6.82 14.49 1.33
C LYS A 74 -7.84 14.85 2.40
N THR A 75 -8.80 13.99 2.67
CA THR A 75 -9.82 14.24 3.71
C THR A 75 -9.26 14.10 5.12
N CYS A 76 -8.13 13.41 5.29
CA CYS A 76 -7.53 13.10 6.60
C CYS A 76 -8.56 12.52 7.60
N ASN A 77 -9.51 11.74 7.07
CA ASN A 77 -10.56 11.08 7.82
C ASN A 77 -10.46 9.58 7.58
N PHE A 78 -10.14 8.82 8.62
CA PHE A 78 -9.90 7.37 8.52
C PHE A 78 -11.21 6.61 8.32
N ARG A 79 -11.72 6.64 7.09
CA ARG A 79 -12.96 6.00 6.68
C ARG A 79 -12.86 5.56 5.22
N PHE A 80 -13.37 4.37 4.93
CA PHE A 80 -13.49 3.89 3.56
C PHE A 80 -14.45 4.75 2.72
N SER A 81 -14.25 4.76 1.41
CA SER A 81 -15.16 5.38 0.44
C SER A 81 -15.66 4.37 -0.59
N ASN A 82 -16.83 4.65 -1.16
CA ASN A 82 -17.32 3.89 -2.32
C ASN A 82 -16.59 4.38 -3.57
N VAL A 83 -15.84 3.50 -4.20
CA VAL A 83 -15.04 3.83 -5.38
C VAL A 83 -15.59 3.10 -6.60
N THR A 84 -15.82 3.85 -7.66
CA THR A 84 -15.96 3.32 -9.01
C THR A 84 -15.21 4.23 -9.97
N THR A 85 -14.82 3.69 -11.11
CA THR A 85 -14.19 4.42 -12.20
C THR A 85 -15.00 4.25 -13.48
N LYS A 86 -14.59 4.92 -14.55
CA LYS A 86 -15.16 4.67 -15.88
C LYS A 86 -14.92 3.22 -16.31
N LYS A 87 -13.73 2.69 -16.02
CA LYS A 87 -13.27 1.35 -16.41
C LYS A 87 -13.68 0.23 -15.44
N PHE A 88 -13.78 0.52 -14.14
CA PHE A 88 -13.94 -0.47 -13.08
C PHE A 88 -15.14 -0.16 -12.20
N LYS A 89 -16.07 -1.12 -12.11
CA LYS A 89 -17.26 -1.03 -11.23
C LYS A 89 -17.05 -1.71 -9.88
N ASP A 90 -16.16 -2.70 -9.84
CA ASP A 90 -15.78 -3.42 -8.64
C ASP A 90 -14.37 -2.96 -8.23
N VAL A 91 -14.29 -2.21 -7.13
CA VAL A 91 -13.05 -1.62 -6.62
C VAL A 91 -12.90 -1.94 -5.13
N GLY A 92 -11.83 -2.64 -4.80
CA GLY A 92 -11.40 -2.84 -3.42
C GLY A 92 -10.59 -1.66 -2.92
N GLN A 93 -10.47 -1.51 -1.60
CA GLN A 93 -9.75 -0.41 -0.97
C GLN A 93 -9.04 -0.88 0.28
N ASN A 94 -7.75 -0.53 0.40
CA ASN A 94 -7.02 -0.56 1.66
C ASN A 94 -6.79 0.88 2.11
N ILE A 95 -6.93 1.13 3.41
CA ILE A 95 -6.62 2.42 4.03
C ILE A 95 -5.73 2.21 5.25
N ALA A 96 -4.78 3.12 5.47
CA ALA A 96 -3.83 3.04 6.57
C ALA A 96 -3.45 4.43 7.06
N ALA A 97 -3.31 4.59 8.38
CA ALA A 97 -2.87 5.84 8.97
C ALA A 97 -1.71 5.57 9.94
N TYR A 98 -0.51 5.96 9.52
CA TYR A 98 0.74 5.72 10.25
C TYR A 98 1.69 6.91 10.09
N ALA A 99 2.89 6.79 10.68
CA ALA A 99 3.92 7.83 10.57
C ALA A 99 4.59 7.89 9.20
N SER A 100 4.54 6.81 8.40
CA SER A 100 5.09 6.74 7.05
C SER A 100 4.37 5.71 6.17
N VAL A 101 4.63 5.75 4.87
CA VAL A 101 4.08 4.81 3.89
C VAL A 101 4.64 3.40 4.08
N GLU A 102 5.91 3.28 4.47
CA GLU A 102 6.57 2.00 4.73
C GLU A 102 5.96 1.27 5.93
N ILE A 103 5.64 2.00 7.00
CA ILE A 103 4.96 1.41 8.17
C ILE A 103 3.58 0.91 7.75
N ALA A 104 2.80 1.73 7.04
CA ALA A 104 1.48 1.32 6.53
C ALA A 104 1.56 0.03 5.69
N MET A 105 2.56 -0.04 4.79
CA MET A 105 2.74 -1.18 3.91
C MET A 105 3.19 -2.44 4.66
N ASN A 106 4.05 -2.28 5.67
CA ASN A 106 4.48 -3.35 6.57
C ASN A 106 3.32 -3.91 7.40
N GLU A 107 2.46 -3.04 7.93
CA GLU A 107 1.30 -3.43 8.71
C GLU A 107 0.30 -4.24 7.87
N TRP A 108 -0.01 -3.77 6.65
CA TRP A 108 -0.88 -4.50 5.73
C TRP A 108 -0.34 -5.89 5.37
N VAL A 109 0.96 -6.02 5.08
CA VAL A 109 1.52 -7.33 4.71
C VAL A 109 1.64 -8.25 5.92
N ASN A 110 1.96 -7.73 7.11
CA ASN A 110 2.08 -8.52 8.35
C ASN A 110 0.79 -9.21 8.76
N GLU A 111 -0.36 -8.77 8.26
CA GLU A 111 -1.61 -9.48 8.45
C GLU A 111 -1.60 -10.92 7.86
N HIS A 112 -0.61 -11.28 7.04
CA HIS A 112 -0.38 -12.67 6.62
C HIS A 112 -0.21 -13.62 7.82
N ASN A 113 0.25 -13.13 8.97
CA ASN A 113 0.38 -13.92 10.20
C ASN A 113 -0.99 -14.25 10.83
N HIS A 114 -2.03 -13.53 10.45
CA HIS A 114 -3.39 -13.69 10.96
C HIS A 114 -4.30 -14.44 9.99
N TYR A 115 -3.86 -14.63 8.74
CA TYR A 115 -4.63 -15.33 7.72
C TYR A 115 -4.32 -16.83 7.70
N ASN A 116 -5.34 -17.66 7.88
CA ASN A 116 -5.25 -19.09 7.65
C ASN A 116 -5.74 -19.42 6.23
N PHE A 117 -4.80 -19.79 5.36
CA PHE A 117 -5.09 -20.11 3.98
C PHE A 117 -5.99 -21.35 3.81
N ASP A 118 -5.86 -22.35 4.68
CA ASP A 118 -6.46 -23.68 4.48
C ASP A 118 -7.97 -23.67 4.59
N ASN A 119 -8.50 -22.81 5.46
CA ASN A 119 -9.93 -22.65 5.70
C ASN A 119 -10.44 -21.24 5.35
N ASN A 120 -9.59 -20.39 4.76
CA ASN A 120 -9.91 -19.01 4.38
C ASN A 120 -10.45 -18.18 5.55
N THR A 121 -9.88 -18.33 6.76
CA THR A 121 -10.28 -17.55 7.94
C THR A 121 -9.18 -16.63 8.42
N CYS A 122 -9.58 -15.67 9.26
CA CYS A 122 -8.66 -14.71 9.87
C CYS A 122 -8.86 -14.71 11.37
N THR A 123 -7.77 -14.79 12.12
CA THR A 123 -7.82 -14.68 13.58
C THR A 123 -8.14 -13.25 14.02
N THR A 124 -7.68 -12.27 13.24
CA THR A 124 -7.97 -10.83 13.39
C THR A 124 -8.15 -10.19 12.00
N SER A 125 -7.64 -8.99 11.77
CA SER A 125 -7.63 -8.35 10.44
C SER A 125 -6.60 -9.01 9.53
N CYS A 126 -7.05 -9.32 8.31
CA CYS A 126 -6.29 -9.93 7.22
C CYS A 126 -6.65 -9.33 5.84
N GLY A 127 -7.61 -8.40 5.84
CA GLY A 127 -8.24 -7.92 4.62
C GLY A 127 -7.26 -7.20 3.71
N ASN A 128 -6.32 -6.47 4.31
CA ASN A 128 -5.33 -5.71 3.56
C ASN A 128 -4.33 -6.65 2.88
N TYR A 129 -3.82 -7.65 3.61
CA TYR A 129 -2.95 -8.68 3.05
C TYR A 129 -3.63 -9.41 1.89
N ILE A 130 -4.85 -9.94 2.12
CA ILE A 130 -5.62 -10.67 1.11
C ILE A 130 -5.82 -9.81 -0.15
N GLN A 131 -6.14 -8.52 -0.01
CA GLN A 131 -6.31 -7.62 -1.14
C GLN A 131 -5.03 -7.45 -1.96
N ILE A 132 -3.86 -7.34 -1.31
CA ILE A 132 -2.56 -7.22 -1.99
C ILE A 132 -2.27 -8.48 -2.82
N VAL A 133 -2.51 -9.66 -2.25
CA VAL A 133 -2.24 -10.96 -2.89
C VAL A 133 -3.45 -11.53 -3.64
N TRP A 134 -4.49 -10.74 -3.87
CA TRP A 134 -5.68 -11.22 -4.59
C TRP A 134 -5.36 -11.47 -6.07
N HIS A 135 -5.62 -12.68 -6.55
CA HIS A 135 -5.26 -13.10 -7.92
C HIS A 135 -6.05 -12.37 -9.00
N GLY A 136 -7.31 -12.04 -8.70
CA GLY A 136 -8.18 -11.34 -9.62
C GLY A 136 -7.79 -9.88 -9.81
N THR A 137 -7.08 -9.28 -8.85
CA THR A 137 -6.67 -7.88 -8.92
C THR A 137 -5.60 -7.70 -9.99
N THR A 138 -5.83 -6.76 -10.90
CA THR A 138 -4.93 -6.46 -12.02
C THR A 138 -4.39 -5.04 -11.96
N HIS A 139 -5.17 -4.10 -11.45
CA HIS A 139 -4.81 -2.69 -11.39
C HIS A 139 -4.82 -2.17 -9.96
N ILE A 140 -3.94 -1.21 -9.69
CA ILE A 140 -3.85 -0.49 -8.43
C ILE A 140 -3.67 0.99 -8.70
N GLY A 141 -4.26 1.84 -7.86
CA GLY A 141 -3.91 3.25 -7.80
C GLY A 141 -4.00 3.74 -6.37
N CYS A 142 -2.93 4.38 -5.90
CA CYS A 142 -2.82 4.84 -4.53
C CYS A 142 -2.81 6.37 -4.43
N GLY A 143 -3.09 6.87 -3.22
CA GLY A 143 -3.03 8.26 -2.84
C GLY A 143 -2.46 8.37 -1.43
N VAL A 144 -1.58 9.36 -1.24
CA VAL A 144 -0.91 9.63 0.03
C VAL A 144 -1.15 11.09 0.39
N THR A 145 -1.43 11.36 1.67
CA THR A 145 -1.51 12.72 2.19
C THR A 145 -0.85 12.80 3.55
N TYR A 146 0.09 13.75 3.68
CA TYR A 146 0.66 14.15 4.95
C TYR A 146 -0.35 15.05 5.67
N CYS A 147 -1.07 14.45 6.60
CA CYS A 147 -2.13 15.10 7.36
C CYS A 147 -1.56 15.81 8.58
N PRO A 148 -1.97 17.06 8.87
CA PRO A 148 -1.68 17.68 10.15
C PRO A 148 -2.11 16.76 11.29
N LYS A 149 -1.22 16.54 12.27
CA LYS A 149 -1.55 15.72 13.43
C LYS A 149 -2.62 16.44 14.25
N THR A 150 -3.79 15.83 14.33
CA THR A 150 -4.91 16.32 15.13
C THR A 150 -5.38 15.23 16.08
N ARG A 151 -6.22 15.57 17.07
CA ARG A 151 -6.87 14.56 17.92
C ARG A 151 -7.67 13.53 17.11
N ARG A 152 -8.21 13.92 15.95
CA ARG A 152 -8.99 13.04 15.05
C ARG A 152 -8.10 12.22 14.09
N PHE A 153 -6.86 12.65 13.87
CA PHE A 153 -5.90 11.98 13.00
C PHE A 153 -4.47 12.16 13.54
N PRO A 154 -4.06 11.36 14.55
CA PRO A 154 -2.77 11.54 15.24
C PRO A 154 -1.55 10.99 14.47
N TYR A 155 -1.77 10.30 13.35
CA TYR A 155 -0.78 9.44 12.70
C TYR A 155 0.23 10.19 11.82
N GLY A 156 -0.21 11.22 11.11
CA GLY A 156 0.63 12.07 10.25
C GLY A 156 0.57 11.74 8.77
N VAL A 157 0.40 10.47 8.37
CA VAL A 157 0.26 10.08 6.96
C VAL A 157 -1.01 9.26 6.78
N PHE A 158 -1.83 9.62 5.79
CA PHE A 158 -2.98 8.83 5.35
C PHE A 158 -2.68 8.20 3.98
N VAL A 159 -2.66 6.87 3.93
CA VAL A 159 -2.42 6.08 2.72
C VAL A 159 -3.71 5.39 2.32
N VAL A 160 -4.06 5.51 1.04
CA VAL A 160 -5.20 4.84 0.42
C VAL A 160 -4.71 4.15 -0.84
N CYS A 161 -5.05 2.88 -1.02
CA CYS A 161 -4.84 2.16 -2.28
C CYS A 161 -6.17 1.55 -2.74
N ASN A 162 -6.54 1.85 -3.99
CA ASN A 162 -7.70 1.27 -4.64
C ASN A 162 -7.26 0.18 -5.62
N TYR A 163 -8.01 -0.91 -5.68
CA TYR A 163 -7.65 -2.13 -6.41
C TYR A 163 -8.79 -2.54 -7.35
N ALA A 164 -8.46 -2.93 -8.58
CA ALA A 164 -9.49 -3.37 -9.53
C ALA A 164 -9.10 -4.66 -10.27
N PRO A 165 -10.04 -5.62 -10.36
CA PRO A 165 -11.19 -5.82 -9.47
C PRO A 165 -10.80 -5.87 -7.98
N GLY A 166 -11.75 -5.58 -7.10
CA GLY A 166 -11.57 -5.73 -5.66
C GLY A 166 -11.48 -7.19 -5.22
N ALA A 167 -10.92 -7.43 -4.03
CA ALA A 167 -10.99 -8.73 -3.39
C ALA A 167 -12.42 -9.04 -2.96
N LYS A 168 -12.86 -10.28 -3.20
CA LYS A 168 -14.22 -10.73 -2.86
C LYS A 168 -14.32 -11.45 -1.52
N PHE A 169 -13.19 -11.91 -0.98
CA PHE A 169 -13.08 -12.60 0.32
C PHE A 169 -13.92 -13.88 0.46
N ASP A 170 -14.51 -14.36 -0.63
CA ASP A 170 -15.36 -15.55 -0.71
C ASP A 170 -14.56 -16.85 -0.93
N ARG A 171 -13.27 -16.73 -1.22
CA ARG A 171 -12.32 -17.81 -1.47
C ARG A 171 -10.90 -17.40 -1.13
N SER A 172 -9.99 -18.37 -1.10
CA SER A 172 -8.56 -18.11 -0.94
C SER A 172 -8.03 -17.15 -2.01
N PRO A 173 -7.04 -16.29 -1.68
CA PRO A 173 -6.65 -15.17 -2.54
C PRO A 173 -5.95 -15.57 -3.83
N TYR A 174 -5.44 -16.79 -3.95
CA TYR A 174 -4.74 -17.27 -5.14
C TYR A 174 -4.76 -18.79 -5.24
N ASP A 175 -4.46 -19.33 -6.41
CA ASP A 175 -4.20 -20.76 -6.58
C ASP A 175 -2.79 -21.10 -6.06
N VAL A 176 -2.62 -22.27 -5.46
CA VAL A 176 -1.35 -22.70 -4.86
C VAL A 176 -0.65 -23.77 -5.70
N VAL A 177 0.68 -23.82 -5.62
CA VAL A 177 1.47 -24.95 -6.16
C VAL A 177 1.22 -26.20 -5.31
N SER A 178 1.21 -26.01 -3.98
CA SER A 178 0.90 -26.99 -2.96
C SER A 178 0.40 -26.25 -1.71
N TYR A 179 -0.38 -26.92 -0.87
CA TYR A 179 -0.80 -26.38 0.43
C TYR A 179 0.32 -26.41 1.49
N ALA A 180 1.49 -26.96 1.15
CA ALA A 180 2.69 -26.87 1.99
C ALA A 180 3.03 -25.41 2.30
N LYS A 181 3.26 -25.11 3.59
CA LYS A 181 3.58 -23.75 4.04
C LYS A 181 5.03 -23.41 3.77
N CYS A 182 5.27 -22.19 3.33
CA CYS A 182 6.61 -21.66 3.15
C CYS A 182 7.35 -21.56 4.48
N PRO A 183 8.67 -21.86 4.48
CA PRO A 183 9.44 -22.07 5.70
C PRO A 183 9.54 -20.83 6.59
N THR A 184 9.57 -21.06 7.91
CA THR A 184 9.84 -20.04 8.92
C THR A 184 11.28 -19.56 8.86
N GLY A 185 11.47 -18.23 8.82
CA GLY A 185 12.80 -17.61 8.94
C GLY A 185 13.44 -17.11 7.64
N GLN A 186 12.87 -17.41 6.47
CA GLN A 186 13.36 -16.84 5.19
C GLN A 186 12.86 -15.41 4.94
N TRP A 187 11.70 -15.07 5.48
CA TRP A 187 11.12 -13.75 5.32
C TRP A 187 11.31 -12.91 6.59
N LYS A 188 12.36 -12.09 6.59
CA LYS A 188 12.32 -10.84 7.32
C LYS A 188 11.93 -9.79 6.28
N TRP A 189 10.84 -9.05 6.49
CA TRP A 189 10.81 -7.66 6.01
C TRP A 189 11.94 -6.94 6.75
N LYS A 190 13.18 -7.12 6.28
CA LYS A 190 14.12 -6.02 6.34
C LYS A 190 13.39 -4.92 5.60
N GLN A 191 13.06 -3.84 6.28
CA GLN A 191 12.48 -2.64 5.68
C GLN A 191 13.24 -2.44 4.36
N PHE A 192 12.59 -2.77 3.24
CA PHE A 192 13.23 -2.68 1.95
C PHE A 192 13.34 -1.19 1.71
N ASN A 193 14.52 -0.63 2.01
CA ASN A 193 14.86 0.67 1.51
C ASN A 193 15.12 0.50 0.02
N LEU A 194 14.15 0.88 -0.81
CA LEU A 194 14.33 0.94 -2.25
C LEU A 194 15.34 2.04 -2.68
N ASN A 195 15.88 2.81 -1.72
CA ASN A 195 16.93 3.82 -1.89
C ASN A 195 18.31 3.39 -1.35
N GLY A 196 18.49 2.17 -0.85
CA GLY A 196 19.82 1.66 -0.48
C GLY A 196 20.39 2.14 0.87
N GLU A 197 19.64 2.83 1.72
CA GLU A 197 20.07 3.16 3.09
C GLU A 197 19.41 2.23 4.11
N ASN A 198 20.13 1.73 5.11
CA ASN A 198 19.50 0.89 6.13
C ASN A 198 18.61 1.77 7.03
N CYS A 199 17.30 1.56 7.03
CA CYS A 199 16.46 2.06 8.12
C CYS A 199 16.63 1.11 9.32
N TYR A 200 17.06 1.69 10.44
CA TYR A 200 17.14 1.02 11.72
C TYR A 200 15.72 0.90 12.31
N CYS A 201 15.18 -0.31 12.40
CA CYS A 201 14.03 -0.58 13.25
C CYS A 201 14.47 -0.47 14.70
N TYR A 202 13.83 0.40 15.49
CA TYR A 202 13.78 0.18 16.94
C TYR A 202 12.91 -1.05 17.20
N LEU A 203 13.50 -1.99 17.93
CA LEU A 203 12.84 -3.13 18.57
C LEU A 203 11.78 -2.65 19.56
#